data_AF-A0A8H9II51-F1
#
_entry.id   AF-A0A8H9II51-F1
#
_cell.length_a   1.000
_cell.length_b   1.000
_cell.length_c   1.000
_cell.angle_alpha   90.00
_cell.angle_beta   90.00
_cell.angle_gamma   90.00
#
_symmetry.space_group_name_H-M   'P 1'
#
loop_
_entity.id
_entity.type
_entity.pdbx_description
1 polymer ?
#
loop_
_entity_poly.entity_id
_entity_poly.type
_entity_poly.pdbx_seq_one_letter_code
_entity_poly.pdbx_strand_id
1 'polypeptide(L)'
;MGLLDAIMGNASEIDVSEVSEELAPIIGATEEVQQVFKVVRDMYVFTNKRLLLIDKQGLTGRKVDYHSIPYRAITQFKIETAGHFDLDAEIKIWVSGQDQPIEKELKKDTVVGIQQTLATHMFA
;
A
#
# COMPACT_ATOMS: atom_id res chain seq x y z
N MET A 1 -16.95 17.70 -12.68
CA MET A 1 -16.13 16.77 -11.87
C MET A 1 -16.42 15.37 -12.38
N GLY A 2 -16.02 14.91 -13.56
CA GLY A 2 -15.01 15.31 -14.54
C GLY A 2 -14.39 13.98 -14.97
N LEU A 3 -14.55 13.55 -16.21
CA LEU A 3 -14.16 12.22 -16.73
C LEU A 3 -12.72 11.75 -16.40
N LEU A 4 -11.86 12.65 -15.90
CA LEU A 4 -10.51 12.35 -15.40
C LEU A 4 -10.51 11.59 -14.06
N ASP A 5 -11.50 11.79 -13.17
CA ASP A 5 -11.62 11.02 -11.91
C ASP A 5 -11.89 9.53 -12.19
N ALA A 6 -12.59 9.23 -13.28
CA ALA A 6 -12.90 7.86 -13.70
C ALA A 6 -11.73 7.13 -14.38
N ILE A 7 -10.70 7.87 -14.85
CA ILE A 7 -9.48 7.29 -15.45
C ILE A 7 -8.39 7.12 -14.39
N MET A 8 -8.46 7.81 -13.25
CA MET A 8 -7.59 7.58 -12.09
C MET A 8 -8.09 6.46 -11.16
N GLY A 9 -9.32 5.98 -11.33
CA GLY A 9 -9.84 4.81 -10.63
C GLY A 9 -9.18 3.53 -11.12
N ASN A 10 -7.97 3.23 -10.63
CA ASN A 10 -7.40 1.89 -10.72
C ASN A 10 -8.38 0.93 -10.03
N ALA A 11 -8.76 -0.16 -10.71
CA ALA A 11 -9.79 -1.12 -10.28
C ALA A 11 -9.51 -1.85 -8.94
N SER A 12 -8.45 -1.46 -8.24
CA SER A 12 -7.94 -2.01 -6.99
C SER A 12 -7.91 -1.01 -5.83
N GLU A 13 -8.33 0.24 -6.06
CA GLU A 13 -8.54 1.23 -4.99
C GLU A 13 -9.89 0.92 -4.31
N ILE A 14 -9.83 0.48 -3.05
CA ILE A 14 -11.04 0.17 -2.25
C ILE A 14 -11.63 1.48 -1.73
N ASP A 15 -12.93 1.46 -1.45
CA ASP A 15 -13.57 2.51 -0.65
C ASP A 15 -12.82 2.69 0.68
N VAL A 16 -12.17 3.85 0.80
CA VAL A 16 -11.39 4.26 1.97
C VAL A 16 -12.24 4.25 3.24
N SER A 17 -13.55 4.48 3.13
CA SER A 17 -14.45 4.58 4.28
C SER A 17 -14.55 3.27 5.06
N GLU A 18 -14.74 2.13 4.38
CA GLU A 18 -14.86 0.82 5.03
C GLU A 18 -13.59 0.45 5.80
N VAL A 19 -12.43 0.69 5.18
CA VAL A 19 -11.12 0.38 5.78
C VAL A 19 -10.79 1.35 6.89
N SER A 20 -11.17 2.62 6.76
CA SER A 20 -10.97 3.63 7.81
C SER A 20 -11.75 3.28 9.08
N GLU A 21 -12.97 2.75 8.98
CA GLU A 21 -13.76 2.29 10.12
C GLU A 21 -13.10 1.08 10.81
N GLU A 22 -12.62 0.09 10.03
CA GLU A 22 -11.91 -1.08 10.56
C GLU A 22 -10.62 -0.69 11.31
N LEU A 23 -9.90 0.30 10.78
CA LEU A 23 -8.61 0.75 11.33
C LEU A 23 -8.73 1.84 12.39
N ALA A 24 -9.92 2.43 12.59
CA ALA A 24 -10.16 3.49 13.56
C ALA A 24 -9.57 3.23 14.97
N PRO A 25 -9.61 1.99 15.52
CA PRO A 25 -9.03 1.71 16.84
C PRO A 25 -7.49 1.76 16.90
N ILE A 26 -6.80 1.72 15.76
CA ILE A 26 -5.33 1.59 15.68
C ILE A 26 -4.62 2.72 14.92
N ILE A 27 -5.38 3.66 14.35
CA ILE A 27 -4.85 4.90 13.77
C ILE A 27 -4.83 6.01 14.82
N GLY A 28 -3.83 6.88 14.76
CA GLY A 28 -3.72 8.02 15.68
C GLY A 28 -4.81 9.07 15.44
N ALA A 29 -5.10 9.90 16.45
CA ALA A 29 -6.15 10.94 16.35
C ALA A 29 -5.92 12.01 15.27
N THR A 30 -4.69 12.13 14.74
CA THR A 30 -4.33 13.05 13.63
C THR A 30 -3.88 12.30 12.38
N GLU A 31 -4.13 10.99 12.37
CA GLU A 31 -3.80 10.09 11.28
C GLU A 31 -5.06 9.81 10.47
N GLU A 32 -4.97 9.97 9.15
CA GLU A 32 -6.08 9.78 8.22
C GLU A 32 -5.66 8.78 7.15
N VAL A 33 -6.54 7.82 6.84
CA VAL A 33 -6.36 6.91 5.70
C VAL A 33 -6.63 7.71 4.43
N GLN A 34 -5.69 7.69 3.49
CA GLN A 34 -5.76 8.45 2.25
C GLN A 34 -5.99 7.57 1.03
N GLN A 35 -5.31 6.43 0.96
CA GLN A 35 -5.46 5.47 -0.14
C GLN A 35 -5.31 4.04 0.38
N VAL A 36 -6.04 3.12 -0.25
CA VAL A 36 -5.95 1.69 0.08
C VAL A 36 -5.90 0.88 -1.20
N PHE A 37 -4.85 0.07 -1.34
CA PHE A 37 -4.71 -0.89 -2.41
C PHE A 37 -4.83 -2.30 -1.85
N LYS A 38 -5.62 -3.16 -2.48
CA LYS A 38 -5.73 -4.57 -2.08
C LYS A 38 -5.17 -5.48 -3.15
N VAL A 39 -4.30 -6.39 -2.70
CA VAL A 39 -3.73 -7.45 -3.52
C VAL A 39 -4.18 -8.77 -2.91
N VAL A 40 -5.16 -9.41 -3.56
CA VAL A 40 -5.76 -10.67 -3.09
C VAL A 40 -6.40 -10.50 -1.70
N ARG A 41 -5.67 -10.81 -0.62
CA ARG A 41 -6.11 -10.68 0.78
C ARG A 41 -5.31 -9.63 1.54
N ASP A 42 -4.18 -9.19 1.00
CA ASP A 42 -3.30 -8.21 1.61
C ASP A 42 -3.76 -6.79 1.27
N MET A 43 -3.51 -5.86 2.18
CA MET A 43 -3.84 -4.44 1.99
C MET A 43 -2.61 -3.57 2.22
N TYR A 44 -2.43 -2.60 1.34
CA TYR A 44 -1.45 -1.53 1.41
C TYR A 44 -2.21 -0.26 1.73
N VAL A 45 -2.16 0.14 2.99
CA VAL A 45 -2.92 1.29 3.51
C VAL A 45 -1.96 2.46 3.63
N PHE A 46 -2.20 3.50 2.85
CA PHE A 46 -1.45 4.74 2.90
C PHE A 46 -2.22 5.73 3.74
N THR A 47 -1.59 6.17 4.82
CA THR A 47 -2.11 7.25 5.66
C THR A 47 -1.31 8.53 5.41
N ASN A 48 -1.69 9.63 6.04
CA ASN A 48 -0.86 10.84 6.07
C ASN A 48 0.43 10.71 6.93
N LYS A 49 0.69 9.57 7.60
CA LYS A 49 1.86 9.38 8.51
C LYS A 49 2.76 8.20 8.15
N ARG A 50 2.20 7.10 7.66
CA ARG A 50 2.88 5.82 7.43
C ARG A 50 2.21 5.01 6.32
N LEU A 51 3.00 4.13 5.73
CA LEU A 51 2.51 2.96 5.03
C LEU A 51 2.20 1.86 6.07
N LEU A 52 0.99 1.32 6.04
CA LEU A 52 0.57 0.18 6.84
C LEU A 52 0.32 -1.01 5.91
N LEU A 53 1.14 -2.06 6.06
CA LEU A 53 0.98 -3.32 5.36
C LEU A 53 0.14 -4.25 6.23
N ILE A 54 -0.95 -4.80 5.68
CA ILE A 54 -1.84 -5.72 6.38
C ILE A 54 -1.86 -7.03 5.62
N ASP A 55 -1.34 -8.08 6.24
CA ASP A 55 -1.22 -9.41 5.65
C ASP A 55 -2.12 -10.40 6.41
N LYS A 56 -3.03 -11.07 5.69
CA LYS A 56 -3.95 -12.07 6.28
C LYS A 56 -3.38 -13.48 6.05
N GLN A 57 -2.77 -14.02 7.10
CA GLN A 57 -2.04 -15.28 7.07
C GLN A 57 -2.93 -16.52 7.33
N GLY A 58 -2.52 -17.64 6.74
CA GLY A 58 -3.10 -18.96 6.95
C GLY A 58 -4.40 -19.22 6.17
N LEU A 59 -4.91 -20.45 6.32
CA LEU A 59 -6.11 -20.91 5.62
C LEU A 59 -7.38 -20.22 6.11
N THR A 60 -7.46 -19.92 7.41
CA THR A 60 -8.64 -19.28 8.03
C THR A 60 -8.58 -17.76 7.99
N GLY A 61 -7.43 -17.17 7.64
CA GLY A 61 -7.23 -15.71 7.63
C GLY A 61 -7.34 -15.03 9.01
N ARG A 62 -7.37 -15.82 10.10
CA ARG A 62 -7.54 -15.29 11.47
C ARG A 62 -6.29 -14.61 12.02
N LYS A 63 -5.11 -15.01 11.53
CA LYS A 63 -3.86 -14.37 11.89
C LYS A 63 -3.65 -13.21 10.93
N VAL A 64 -3.57 -12.00 11.47
CA VAL A 64 -3.36 -10.79 10.69
C VAL A 64 -2.07 -10.13 11.19
N ASP A 65 -1.17 -9.83 10.27
CA ASP A 65 0.06 -9.08 10.54
C ASP A 65 -0.15 -7.63 10.11
N TYR A 66 0.08 -6.69 11.03
CA TYR A 66 -0.04 -5.25 10.80
C TYR A 66 1.34 -4.62 10.92
N HIS A 67 1.99 -4.32 9.80
CA HIS A 67 3.33 -3.76 9.75
C HIS A 67 3.28 -2.28 9.40
N SER A 68 3.58 -1.44 10.40
CA SER A 68 3.61 0.02 10.26
C SER A 68 5.00 0.55 9.90
N ILE A 69 5.11 1.25 8.77
CA ILE A 69 6.35 1.82 8.26
C ILE A 69 6.19 3.33 8.11
N PRO A 70 6.73 4.14 9.03
CA PRO A 70 6.71 5.60 8.91
C PRO A 70 7.42 6.02 7.62
N TYR A 71 6.87 7.00 6.89
CA TYR A 71 7.48 7.43 5.62
C TYR A 71 8.92 7.92 5.79
N ARG A 72 9.21 8.65 6.89
CA ARG A 72 10.56 9.09 7.25
C ARG A 72 11.58 7.97 7.45
N ALA A 73 11.12 6.73 7.63
CA ALA A 73 11.98 5.57 7.81
C ALA A 73 12.22 4.83 6.49
N ILE A 74 11.43 5.10 5.44
CA ILE A 74 11.65 4.51 4.12
C ILE A 74 12.80 5.26 3.45
N THR A 75 13.89 4.55 3.18
CA THR A 75 15.10 5.15 2.58
C THR A 75 15.08 5.07 1.05
N GLN A 76 14.47 4.03 0.50
CA GLN A 76 14.29 3.82 -0.93
C GLN A 76 13.17 2.81 -1.18
N PHE A 77 12.54 2.89 -2.35
CA PHE A 77 11.70 1.83 -2.88
C PHE A 77 12.11 1.49 -4.31
N LYS A 78 11.91 0.24 -4.70
CA LYS A 78 12.09 -0.25 -6.07
C LYS A 78 10.83 -0.99 -6.48
N ILE A 79 10.40 -0.79 -7.72
CA ILE A 79 9.36 -1.60 -8.34
C ILE A 79 9.93 -2.35 -9.53
N GLU A 80 9.61 -3.63 -9.60
CA GLU A 80 9.95 -4.51 -10.69
C GLU A 80 8.65 -4.98 -11.34
N THR A 81 8.33 -4.40 -12.49
CA THR A 81 7.16 -4.82 -13.27
C THR A 81 7.48 -6.10 -14.01
N ALA A 82 6.58 -7.09 -14.00
CA ALA A 82 6.78 -8.24 -14.86
C ALA A 82 6.65 -7.89 -16.35
N GLY A 83 7.29 -8.73 -17.17
CA GLY A 83 7.22 -8.66 -18.62
C GLY A 83 5.82 -8.97 -19.16
N HIS A 84 5.68 -9.01 -20.49
CA HIS A 84 4.37 -9.08 -21.18
C HIS A 84 3.44 -10.24 -20.78
N PHE A 85 3.95 -11.31 -20.14
CA PHE A 85 3.19 -12.53 -19.84
C PHE A 85 2.84 -12.73 -18.37
N ASP A 86 3.46 -11.99 -17.44
CA ASP A 86 3.12 -12.11 -16.02
C ASP A 86 2.19 -10.97 -15.59
N LEU A 87 1.24 -11.29 -14.72
CA LEU A 87 0.19 -10.36 -14.29
C LEU A 87 0.59 -9.54 -13.05
N ASP A 88 1.69 -9.91 -12.41
CA ASP A 88 2.07 -9.41 -11.10
C ASP A 88 3.38 -8.63 -11.18
N ALA A 89 3.51 -7.60 -10.35
CA ALA A 89 4.74 -6.83 -10.16
C ALA A 89 5.22 -7.01 -8.73
N GLU A 90 6.45 -6.60 -8.45
CA GLU A 90 7.01 -6.66 -7.10
C GLU A 90 7.42 -5.27 -6.64
N ILE A 91 7.16 -4.95 -5.38
CA ILE A 91 7.73 -3.80 -4.68
C ILE A 91 8.72 -4.26 -3.62
N LYS A 92 9.85 -3.57 -3.56
CA LYS A 92 10.86 -3.70 -2.52
C LYS A 92 11.01 -2.36 -1.78
N ILE A 93 10.87 -2.36 -0.46
CA ILE A 93 10.92 -1.17 0.39
C ILE A 93 12.07 -1.33 1.39
N TRP A 94 13.03 -0.40 1.38
CA TRP A 94 14.09 -0.38 2.40
C TRP A 94 13.70 0.53 3.55
N VAL A 95 13.88 0.00 4.76
CA VAL A 95 13.65 0.72 6.01
C VAL A 95 15.00 1.01 6.66
N SER A 96 15.18 2.23 7.17
CA SER A 96 16.40 2.66 7.86
C SER A 96 16.78 1.66 8.96
N GLY A 97 18.03 1.20 8.93
CA GLY A 97 18.55 0.20 9.88
C GLY A 97 18.25 -1.26 9.53
N GLN A 98 17.61 -1.54 8.39
CA GLN A 98 17.43 -2.91 7.88
C GLN A 98 18.27 -3.13 6.62
N ASP A 99 19.03 -4.24 6.60
CA ASP A 99 19.89 -4.59 5.47
C ASP A 99 19.09 -5.14 4.28
N GLN A 100 18.01 -5.86 4.57
CA GLN A 100 17.15 -6.48 3.56
C GLN A 100 15.87 -5.64 3.36
N PRO A 101 15.38 -5.52 2.12
CA PRO A 101 14.11 -4.87 1.87
C PRO A 101 12.93 -5.71 2.36
N ILE A 102 11.81 -5.04 2.58
CA ILE A 102 10.50 -5.67 2.63
C ILE A 102 10.04 -5.88 1.19
N GLU A 103 9.80 -7.13 0.81
CA GLU A 103 9.38 -7.53 -0.54
C GLU A 103 7.90 -7.93 -0.54
N LYS A 104 7.16 -7.43 -1.53
CA LYS A 104 5.70 -7.59 -1.60
C LYS A 104 5.21 -7.64 -3.04
N GLU A 105 4.23 -8.49 -3.30
CA GLU A 105 3.59 -8.63 -4.62
C GLU A 105 2.53 -7.55 -4.83
N LEU A 106 2.50 -7.00 -6.04
CA LEU A 106 1.55 -6.01 -6.52
C LEU A 106 0.77 -6.54 -7.71
N LYS A 107 -0.50 -6.15 -7.82
CA LYS A 107 -1.25 -6.34 -9.07
C LYS A 107 -0.89 -5.23 -10.04
N LYS A 108 -0.75 -5.54 -11.33
CA LYS A 108 -0.35 -4.58 -12.37
C LYS A 108 -1.12 -3.25 -12.36
N ASP A 109 -2.41 -3.28 -12.04
CA ASP A 109 -3.28 -2.11 -11.95
C ASP A 109 -3.03 -1.24 -10.71
N THR A 110 -2.48 -1.80 -9.63
CA THR A 110 -2.10 -1.03 -8.41
C THR A 110 -0.78 -0.28 -8.56
N VAL A 111 0.10 -0.73 -9.46
CA VAL A 111 1.52 -0.34 -9.50
C VAL A 111 1.73 1.16 -9.67
N VAL A 112 0.96 1.81 -10.55
CA VAL A 112 1.10 3.25 -10.81
C VAL A 112 0.63 4.05 -9.61
N GLY A 113 -0.53 3.70 -9.03
CA GLY A 113 -1.06 4.36 -7.84
C GLY A 113 -0.08 4.28 -6.68
N ILE A 114 0.40 3.08 -6.34
CA ILE A 114 1.37 2.87 -5.26
C ILE A 114 2.65 3.69 -5.44
N GLN A 115 3.20 3.74 -6.67
CA GLN A 115 4.37 4.58 -6.96
C GLN A 115 4.11 6.06 -6.70
N GLN A 116 2.98 6.56 -7.18
CA GLN A 116 2.62 7.96 -7.03
C GLN A 116 2.39 8.31 -5.55
N THR A 117 1.71 7.46 -4.79
CA THR A 117 1.46 7.66 -3.36
C THR A 117 2.76 7.67 -2.55
N LEU A 118 3.65 6.70 -2.79
CA LEU A 118 4.97 6.68 -2.15
C LEU A 118 5.79 7.91 -2.48
N ALA A 119 5.84 8.31 -3.76
CA ALA A 119 6.56 9.50 -4.17
C ALA A 119 6.02 10.77 -3.51
N THR A 120 4.69 10.87 -3.39
CA THR A 120 4.01 12.01 -2.73
C THR A 120 4.40 12.11 -1.26
N HIS A 121 4.47 11.00 -0.53
CA HIS A 121 4.78 11.02 0.89
C HIS A 121 6.27 11.06 1.24
N MET A 122 7.13 10.58 0.33
CA MET A 122 8.56 10.49 0.58
C MET A 122 9.36 11.69 0.06
N PHE A 123 8.88 12.36 -0.99
CA PHE A 123 9.68 13.36 -1.71
C PHE A 123 9.05 14.76 -1.82
N ALA A 124 7.78 14.93 -1.43
CA ALA A 124 7.13 16.24 -1.39
C ALA A 124 7.17 16.82 0.03
#